data_AF-A0A486XDE5-F1
#
_entry.id   AF-A0A486XDE5-F1
#
_cell.length_a   1.000
_cell.length_b   1.000
_cell.length_c   1.000
_cell.angle_alpha   90.00
_cell.angle_beta   90.00
_cell.angle_gamma   90.00
#
_symmetry.space_group_name_H-M   'P 1'
#
loop_
_entity.id
_entity.type
_entity.pdbx_description
1 polymer ?
#
loop_
_entity_poly.entity_id
_entity_poly.type
_entity_poly.pdbx_seq_one_letter_code
_entity_poly.pdbx_strand_id
1 'polypeptide(L)' 'MIITMEDMRRVNYCASGVEAFFKREGLDFDDFLQNGIDSTRFLATGSVLARRCVTEARKAKKSEMK' A
#
# COMPACT_ATOMS: atom_id res chain seq x y z
N MET A 1 -0.97 5.87 -8.56
CA MET A 1 0.41 5.93 -7.98
C MET A 1 0.72 4.52 -7.55
N ILE A 2 1.80 3.95 -8.06
CA ILE A 2 2.21 2.63 -7.61
C ILE A 2 2.78 2.78 -6.19
N ILE A 3 2.14 2.08 -5.25
CA ILE A 3 2.68 1.82 -3.93
C ILE A 3 3.61 0.64 -4.09
N THR A 4 4.85 0.82 -3.63
CA THR A 4 5.87 -0.24 -3.63
C THR A 4 6.20 -0.64 -2.20
N MET A 5 6.90 -1.77 -2.05
CA MET A 5 7.43 -2.20 -0.75
C MET A 5 8.32 -1.13 -0.08
N GLU A 6 9.01 -0.31 -0.87
CA GLU A 6 9.86 0.77 -0.37
C GLU A 6 9.04 1.86 0.34
N ASP A 7 7.90 2.22 -0.24
CA ASP A 7 6.93 3.12 0.37
C ASP A 7 6.37 2.52 1.67
N MET A 8 6.01 1.22 1.67
CA MET A 8 5.50 0.53 2.86
C MET A 8 6.52 0.48 4.01
N ARG A 9 7.80 0.25 3.69
CA ARG A 9 8.88 0.28 4.69
C ARG A 9 9.02 1.65 5.33
N ARG A 10 8.90 2.73 4.53
CA ARG A 10 8.97 4.12 5.03
C ARG A 10 7.81 4.48 5.94
N VAL A 11 6.62 3.90 5.73
CA VAL A 11 5.44 4.15 6.57
C VAL A 11 5.30 3.22 7.76
N ASN A 12 6.30 2.37 8.06
CA ASN A 12 6.28 1.43 9.20
C ASN A 12 4.99 0.59 9.27
N TYR A 13 4.49 0.21 8.11
CA TYR A 13 3.21 -0.47 8.04
C TYR A 13 3.34 -1.97 8.32
N CYS A 14 2.42 -2.53 9.11
CA CYS A 14 2.43 -3.96 9.40
C CYS A 14 1.96 -4.76 8.18
N ALA A 15 2.88 -5.53 7.59
CA ALA A 15 2.59 -6.44 6.48
C ALA A 15 1.41 -7.39 6.78
N SER A 16 1.27 -7.85 8.03
CA SER A 16 0.18 -8.74 8.46
C SER A 16 -1.23 -8.13 8.28
N GLY A 17 -1.39 -6.81 8.43
CA GLY A 17 -2.68 -6.15 8.24
C GLY A 17 -3.05 -6.03 6.76
N VAL A 18 -2.04 -5.88 5.91
CA VAL A 18 -2.21 -5.85 4.45
C VAL A 18 -2.44 -7.25 3.92
N GLU A 19 -1.67 -8.23 4.37
CA GLU A 19 -1.77 -9.63 3.95
C GLU A 19 -3.14 -10.23 4.29
N ALA A 20 -3.65 -10.01 5.51
CA ALA A 20 -4.99 -10.45 5.90
C ALA A 20 -6.10 -9.83 5.04
N PHE A 21 -5.86 -8.61 4.57
CA PHE A 21 -6.79 -7.88 3.73
C PHE A 21 -6.75 -8.35 2.28
N PHE A 22 -5.56 -8.51 1.70
CA PHE A 22 -5.37 -9.11 0.38
C PHE A 22 -5.99 -10.50 0.30
N LYS A 23 -5.81 -11.31 1.36
CA LYS A 23 -6.41 -12.64 1.48
C LYS A 23 -7.95 -12.62 1.57
N ARG A 24 -8.56 -11.57 2.16
CA ARG A 24 -10.02 -11.39 2.20
C ARG A 24 -10.60 -10.92 0.86
N GLU A 25 -9.89 -10.03 0.17
CA GLU A 25 -10.33 -9.47 -1.11
C GLU A 25 -9.96 -10.36 -2.32
N GLY A 26 -9.15 -11.41 -2.11
CA GLY A 26 -8.64 -12.26 -3.18
C GLY A 26 -7.62 -11.55 -4.07
N LEU A 27 -6.86 -10.61 -3.50
CA LEU A 27 -5.79 -9.91 -4.20
C LEU A 27 -4.45 -10.64 -4.01
N ASP A 28 -3.60 -10.58 -5.03
CA ASP A 28 -2.25 -11.15 -4.99
C ASP A 28 -1.26 -10.20 -4.30
N PHE A 29 -0.88 -10.58 -3.07
CA PHE A 29 0.14 -9.87 -2.31
C PHE A 29 1.54 -10.07 -2.92
N ASP A 30 1.76 -11.19 -3.60
CA ASP A 30 3.02 -11.48 -4.29
C ASP A 30 3.22 -10.58 -5.52
N ASP A 31 2.15 -10.35 -6.29
CA ASP A 31 2.15 -9.38 -7.40
C ASP A 31 2.37 -7.96 -6.90
N PHE A 32 1.81 -7.61 -5.73
CA PHE A 32 2.13 -6.36 -5.04
C PHE A 32 3.62 -6.29 -4.64
N LEU A 33 4.24 -7.39 -4.24
CA LEU A 33 5.65 -7.41 -3.85
C LEU A 33 6.59 -7.19 -5.05
N GLN A 34 6.26 -7.75 -6.22
CA GLN A 34 7.06 -7.64 -7.44
C GLN A 34 6.76 -6.38 -8.27
N ASN A 35 5.49 -6.10 -8.55
CA ASN A 35 5.05 -5.02 -9.44
C ASN A 35 4.57 -3.76 -8.68
N GLY A 36 4.28 -3.89 -7.39
CA GLY A 36 3.55 -2.87 -6.64
C GLY A 36 2.06 -2.88 -6.96
N ILE A 37 1.28 -2.08 -6.25
CA ILE A 37 -0.17 -1.97 -6.47
C ILE A 37 -0.51 -0.52 -6.71
N ASP A 38 -1.45 -0.29 -7.63
CA ASP A 38 -1.96 1.06 -7.79
C ASP A 38 -2.76 1.47 -6.55
N SER A 39 -2.42 2.63 -5.99
CA SER A 39 -3.09 3.26 -4.87
C SER A 39 -4.61 3.32 -5.02
N THR A 40 -5.12 3.46 -6.24
CA THR A 40 -6.55 3.54 -6.53
C THR A 40 -7.21 2.17 -6.42
N ARG A 41 -6.54 1.11 -6.89
CA ARG A 41 -6.98 -0.27 -6.76
C ARG A 41 -6.92 -0.73 -5.32
N PHE A 42 -5.90 -0.26 -4.59
CA PHE A 42 -5.79 -0.50 -3.16
C PHE A 42 -6.85 0.26 -2.37
N LEU A 43 -7.19 1.50 -2.72
CA LEU A 43 -8.30 2.27 -2.12
C LEU A 43 -9.69 1.72 -2.47
N ALA A 44 -9.86 1.13 -3.66
CA ALA A 44 -11.14 0.61 -4.14
C ALA A 44 -11.69 -0.53 -3.28
N THR A 45 -10.79 -1.25 -2.60
CA THR A 45 -11.15 -2.29 -1.63
C THR A 45 -11.85 -1.75 -0.37
N GLY A 46 -11.93 -0.42 -0.19
CA GLY A 46 -12.71 0.20 0.89
C GLY A 46 -12.08 0.11 2.28
N SER A 47 -10.84 -0.38 2.39
CA SER A 47 -10.18 -0.55 3.68
C SER A 47 -9.67 0.77 4.25
N VAL A 48 -9.97 1.03 5.52
CA VAL A 48 -9.41 2.15 6.29
C VAL A 48 -7.88 2.06 6.34
N LEU A 49 -7.35 0.83 6.37
CA LEU A 49 -5.93 0.50 6.32
C LEU A 49 -5.30 1.00 5.01
N ALA A 50 -5.87 0.62 3.85
CA ALA A 50 -5.40 1.04 2.53
C ALA A 50 -5.41 2.56 2.38
N ARG A 51 -6.45 3.23 2.89
CA ARG A 51 -6.56 4.70 2.86
C ARG A 51 -5.47 5.41 3.64
N ARG A 52 -5.14 4.93 4.84
CA ARG A 52 -4.00 5.44 5.62
C ARG A 52 -2.68 5.17 4.90
N CYS A 53 -2.46 3.95 4.42
CA CYS A 53 -1.23 3.56 3.74
C CYS A 53 -0.95 4.43 2.51
N VAL A 54 -1.94 4.62 1.63
CA VAL A 54 -1.82 5.48 0.43
C VAL A 54 -1.57 6.94 0.81
N THR A 55 -2.21 7.44 1.87
CA THR A 55 -2.04 8.82 2.34
C THR A 55 -0.62 9.08 2.84
N GLU A 56 -0.09 8.18 3.66
CA GLU A 56 1.26 8.31 4.22
C GLU A 56 2.34 8.07 3.14
N ALA A 57 2.14 7.09 2.26
CA ALA A 57 3.04 6.88 1.11
C ALA A 57 3.07 8.10 0.17
N ARG A 58 1.90 8.74 -0.07
CA ARG A 58 1.83 10.00 -0.82
C ARG A 58 2.60 11.13 -0.13
N LYS A 59 2.55 11.22 1.20
CA LYS A 59 3.32 12.22 1.95
C LYS A 59 4.82 11.94 1.86
N ALA A 60 5.24 10.67 2.00
CA ALA A 60 6.64 10.25 1.93
C ALA A 60 7.26 10.58 0.56
N LYS A 61 6.60 10.22 -0.55
CA LYS A 61 7.06 10.62 -1.90
C LYS A 61 7.12 12.14 -2.09
N LYS A 62 6.25 12.89 -1.41
CA LYS A 62 6.24 14.36 -1.49
C LYS A 62 7.34 15.00 -0.63
N SER A 63 7.78 14.36 0.46
CA SER A 63 8.86 14.84 1.31
C SER A 63 10.26 14.61 0.74
N GLU A 64 10.44 13.64 -0.16
CA GLU A 64 11.74 13.36 -0.79
C GLU A 64 12.13 14.36 -1.90
N MET A 65 11.22 15.27 -2.29
CA MET A 65 11.45 16.32 -3.29
C MET A 65 11.76 17.68 -2.64
N LYS A 66 12.32 17.72 -1.43
CA LYS A 66 12.60 18.96 -0.71
C LYS A 66 14.07 19.09 -0.31
#